data_AF-A0A832U5E6-F1
#
_entry.id   AF-A0A832U5E6-F1
#
_cell.length_a   1.000
_cell.length_b   1.000
_cell.length_c   1.000
_cell.angle_alpha   90.00
_cell.angle_beta   90.00
_cell.angle_gamma   90.00
#
_symmetry.space_group_name_H-M   'P 1'
#
loop_
_entity.id
_entity.type
_entity.pdbx_description
1 polymer ?
#
loop_
_entity_poly.entity_id
_entity_poly.type
_entity_poly.pdbx_seq_one_letter_code
_entity_poly.pdbx_strand_id
1 'polypeptide(L)'
;MNDKGQIIITEILFYILLSVIILSVIIYATETINDYQVTGINNRQLNKLLEDNLLTLTKTSGKPENWEKINTNKIETIGLKQTKTDMLDYDKIMRLKDSPQLLENHFPDGVSYVLMLYPKNNPNKREVIAQRGTFNNRKQIRAKNRTVIIDYKLKSTFLKNNESCPYEHDDKWSCITINVNENTLSNTKYYLLSDSNIEYILSNTYSDNITGQTQKTCINSQIMQLIKNDNQTIHVHTKSDTNNTYLVRDANNRERFIESVIKPEIYVLKLIIAV
;
A
#
# COMPACT_ATOMS: atom_id res chain seq x y z
N MET A 1 15.84 -73.68 -50.09
CA MET A 1 15.70 -72.31 -49.55
C MET A 1 16.10 -72.35 -48.09
N ASN A 2 16.85 -71.35 -47.64
CA ASN A 2 17.72 -71.44 -46.48
C ASN A 2 17.00 -70.85 -45.24
N ASP A 3 16.04 -71.59 -44.69
CA ASP A 3 15.12 -71.12 -43.62
C ASP A 3 15.84 -70.57 -42.39
N LYS A 4 17.04 -71.09 -42.08
CA LYS A 4 17.87 -70.62 -40.96
C LYS A 4 18.36 -69.18 -41.13
N GLY A 5 18.62 -68.73 -42.36
CA GLY A 5 19.06 -67.36 -42.64
C GLY A 5 17.93 -66.35 -42.52
N GLN A 6 16.70 -66.74 -42.90
CA GLN A 6 15.50 -65.91 -42.71
C GLN A 6 15.13 -65.75 -41.23
N ILE A 7 15.27 -66.80 -40.41
CA ILE A 7 15.01 -66.74 -38.98
C ILE A 7 15.97 -65.75 -38.29
N ILE A 8 17.27 -65.83 -38.56
CA ILE A 8 18.29 -64.95 -37.95
C ILE A 8 18.05 -63.48 -38.32
N ILE A 9 17.73 -63.17 -39.58
CA ILE A 9 17.47 -61.79 -40.01
C ILE A 9 16.18 -61.25 -39.38
N THR A 10 15.15 -62.08 -39.25
CA THR A 10 13.87 -61.70 -38.63
C THR A 10 14.03 -61.42 -37.14
N GLU A 11 14.81 -62.24 -36.42
CA GLU A 11 15.15 -62.02 -35.02
C GLU A 11 15.95 -60.74 -34.82
N ILE A 12 16.97 -60.48 -35.65
CA ILE A 12 17.76 -59.24 -35.59
C ILE A 12 16.88 -58.01 -35.83
N LEU A 13 16.00 -58.04 -36.83
CA LEU A 13 15.05 -56.95 -37.10
C LEU A 13 14.10 -56.72 -35.93
N PHE A 14 13.61 -57.79 -35.30
CA PHE A 14 12.76 -57.70 -34.12
C PHE A 14 13.50 -57.06 -32.93
N TYR A 15 14.75 -57.44 -32.67
CA TYR A 15 15.57 -56.84 -31.61
C TYR A 15 15.87 -55.36 -31.86
N ILE A 16 16.12 -54.96 -33.11
CA ILE A 16 16.29 -53.56 -33.48
C ILE A 16 15.00 -52.78 -33.22
N LEU A 17 13.85 -53.32 -33.65
CA LEU A 17 12.54 -52.67 -33.48
C LEU A 17 12.19 -52.52 -31.99
N LEU A 18 12.44 -53.56 -31.19
CA LEU A 18 12.26 -53.52 -29.74
C LEU A 18 13.16 -52.47 -29.09
N SER A 19 14.42 -52.37 -29.53
CA SER A 19 15.38 -51.39 -29.04
C SER A 19 14.97 -49.95 -29.40
N VAL A 20 14.44 -49.71 -30.60
CA VAL A 20 13.90 -48.41 -31.01
C VAL A 20 12.69 -48.01 -30.15
N ILE A 21 11.79 -48.94 -29.85
CA ILE A 21 10.64 -48.67 -28.95
C ILE A 21 11.13 -48.31 -27.55
N ILE A 22 12.07 -49.08 -27.00
CA ILE A 22 12.63 -48.83 -25.67
C ILE A 22 13.31 -47.46 -25.61
N LEU A 23 14.13 -47.13 -26.61
CA LEU A 23 14.80 -45.83 -26.71
C LEU A 23 13.79 -44.68 -26.84
N SER A 24 12.72 -44.86 -27.62
CA SER A 24 11.67 -43.85 -27.78
C SER A 24 10.95 -43.57 -26.47
N VAL A 25 10.65 -44.61 -25.69
CA VAL A 25 10.04 -44.46 -24.36
C VAL A 25 10.98 -43.76 -23.39
N ILE A 26 12.28 -44.08 -23.42
CA ILE A 26 13.29 -43.42 -22.58
C ILE A 26 13.42 -41.93 -22.93
N ILE A 27 13.49 -41.59 -24.23
CA ILE A 27 13.56 -40.20 -24.69
C ILE A 27 12.32 -39.43 -24.22
N TYR A 28 11.12 -39.98 -24.48
CA TYR A 28 9.86 -39.36 -24.06
C TYR A 28 9.79 -39.16 -22.53
N ALA A 29 10.17 -40.18 -21.75
CA ALA A 29 10.20 -40.08 -20.29
C ALA A 29 11.21 -39.03 -19.80
N THR A 30 12.38 -38.96 -20.44
CA THR A 30 13.43 -38.00 -20.07
C THR A 30 13.01 -36.57 -20.38
N GLU A 31 12.45 -36.31 -21.56
CA GLU A 31 11.91 -35.00 -21.93
C GLU A 31 10.79 -34.59 -20.98
N THR A 32 9.85 -35.49 -20.70
CA THR A 32 8.73 -35.23 -19.79
C THR A 32 9.22 -34.93 -18.37
N ILE A 33 10.15 -35.71 -17.83
CA ILE A 33 10.73 -35.49 -16.49
C ILE A 33 11.49 -34.17 -16.44
N ASN A 34 12.30 -33.87 -17.47
CA ASN A 34 13.05 -32.63 -17.55
C ASN A 34 12.10 -31.42 -17.60
N ASP A 35 11.05 -31.48 -18.42
CA ASP A 35 10.04 -30.43 -18.50
C ASP A 35 9.33 -30.24 -17.16
N TYR A 36 8.94 -31.31 -16.46
CA TYR A 36 8.34 -31.20 -15.13
C TYR A 36 9.29 -30.63 -14.07
N GLN A 37 10.56 -31.04 -14.07
CA GLN A 37 11.54 -30.53 -13.12
C GLN A 37 11.88 -29.06 -13.39
N VAL A 38 12.14 -28.70 -14.65
CA VAL A 38 12.47 -27.33 -15.06
C VAL A 38 11.29 -26.40 -14.80
N THR A 39 10.07 -26.79 -15.17
CA THR A 39 8.87 -25.98 -14.90
C THR A 39 8.58 -25.88 -13.40
N GLY A 40 8.74 -26.96 -12.64
CA GLY A 40 8.55 -26.99 -11.18
C GLY A 40 9.55 -26.10 -10.44
N ILE A 41 10.83 -26.14 -10.82
CA ILE A 41 11.90 -25.31 -10.25
C ILE A 41 11.67 -23.83 -10.61
N ASN A 42 11.38 -23.51 -11.88
CA ASN A 42 11.03 -22.15 -12.29
C ASN A 42 9.83 -21.60 -11.52
N ASN A 43 8.79 -22.42 -11.33
CA ASN A 43 7.60 -22.00 -10.57
C ASN A 43 7.92 -21.64 -9.12
N ARG A 44 8.75 -22.45 -8.45
CA ARG A 44 9.17 -22.18 -7.06
C ARG A 44 10.02 -20.91 -6.99
N GLN A 45 10.96 -20.73 -7.92
CA GLN A 45 11.81 -19.55 -7.98
C GLN A 45 11.00 -18.27 -8.26
N LEU A 46 10.07 -18.28 -9.22
CA LEU A 46 9.19 -17.15 -9.52
C LEU A 46 8.26 -16.81 -8.34
N ASN A 47 7.71 -17.82 -7.66
CA ASN A 47 6.90 -17.60 -6.48
C ASN A 47 7.73 -17.01 -5.32
N LYS A 48 8.96 -17.46 -5.14
CA LYS A 48 9.89 -16.91 -4.15
C LYS A 48 10.26 -15.46 -4.50
N LEU A 49 10.57 -15.18 -5.77
CA LEU A 49 10.86 -13.82 -6.26
C LEU A 49 9.68 -12.87 -6.00
N LEU A 50 8.45 -13.30 -6.27
CA LEU A 50 7.24 -12.55 -5.95
C LEU A 50 7.11 -12.27 -4.45
N GLU A 51 7.25 -13.31 -3.63
CA GLU A 51 7.10 -13.22 -2.18
C GLU A 51 8.18 -12.30 -1.60
N ASP A 52 9.46 -12.52 -1.92
CA ASP A 52 10.58 -11.76 -1.41
C ASP A 52 10.48 -10.27 -1.80
N ASN A 53 10.09 -9.97 -3.04
CA ASN A 53 9.88 -8.59 -3.48
C ASN A 53 8.67 -7.93 -2.80
N LEU A 54 7.54 -8.63 -2.72
CA LEU A 54 6.36 -8.10 -2.05
C LEU A 54 6.62 -7.91 -0.54
N LEU A 55 7.35 -8.83 0.09
CA LEU A 55 7.81 -8.73 1.47
C LEU A 55 8.74 -7.52 1.65
N THR A 56 9.72 -7.34 0.76
CA THR A 56 10.67 -6.23 0.81
C THR A 56 9.95 -4.89 0.71
N LEU A 57 9.06 -4.75 -0.28
CA LEU A 57 8.26 -3.55 -0.48
C LEU A 57 7.36 -3.23 0.73
N THR A 58 6.82 -4.23 1.42
CA THR A 58 5.81 -3.98 2.47
C THR A 58 6.35 -4.06 3.90
N LYS A 59 7.53 -4.67 4.13
CA LYS A 59 8.14 -4.81 5.45
C LYS A 59 9.31 -3.87 5.69
N THR A 60 9.87 -3.25 4.65
CA THR A 60 11.01 -2.35 4.77
C THR A 60 10.63 -0.93 4.38
N SER A 61 11.30 0.06 4.98
CA SER A 61 11.18 1.48 4.63
C SER A 61 12.04 1.88 3.44
N GLY A 62 12.90 0.98 2.93
CA GLY A 62 13.91 1.29 1.93
C GLY A 62 15.14 1.98 2.53
N LYS A 63 16.17 2.14 1.70
CA LYS A 63 17.43 2.78 2.08
C LYS A 63 17.85 3.82 1.02
N PRO A 64 18.09 5.07 1.44
CA PRO A 64 17.81 5.61 2.79
C PRO A 64 16.31 5.68 3.09
N GLU A 65 15.94 5.84 4.37
CA GLU A 65 14.53 5.74 4.80
C GLU A 65 13.58 6.76 4.14
N ASN A 66 14.11 7.91 3.75
CA ASN A 66 13.41 9.01 3.11
C ASN A 66 13.63 9.06 1.60
N TRP A 67 13.85 7.90 0.96
CA TRP A 67 14.19 7.81 -0.46
C TRP A 67 13.15 8.48 -1.37
N GLU A 68 11.92 8.68 -0.91
CA GLU A 68 10.88 9.37 -1.66
C GLU A 68 11.19 10.85 -1.93
N LYS A 69 12.13 11.44 -1.17
CA LYS A 69 12.49 12.86 -1.26
C LYS A 69 13.85 13.12 -1.90
N ILE A 70 14.57 12.07 -2.31
CA ILE A 70 15.93 12.20 -2.83
C ILE A 70 16.00 11.81 -4.31
N ASN A 71 17.15 12.12 -4.90
CA ASN A 71 17.47 11.71 -6.27
C ASN A 71 17.62 10.19 -6.39
N THR A 72 17.12 9.64 -7.50
CA THR A 72 17.07 8.20 -7.78
C THR A 72 18.44 7.52 -7.65
N ASN A 73 19.52 8.20 -8.03
CA ASN A 73 20.87 7.64 -8.02
C ASN A 73 21.44 7.40 -6.61
N LYS A 74 20.78 7.93 -5.56
CA LYS A 74 21.18 7.74 -4.15
C LYS A 74 20.30 6.71 -3.44
N ILE A 75 19.40 6.05 -4.16
CA ILE A 75 18.49 5.05 -3.60
C ILE A 75 19.15 3.68 -3.76
N GLU A 76 19.41 3.02 -2.64
CA GLU A 76 20.00 1.67 -2.64
C GLU A 76 18.90 0.61 -2.77
N THR A 77 17.83 0.76 -1.98
CA THR A 77 16.70 -0.18 -1.96
C THR A 77 15.40 0.56 -1.75
N ILE A 78 14.35 0.17 -2.47
CA ILE A 78 13.02 0.70 -2.24
C ILE A 78 12.23 -0.17 -1.26
N GLY A 79 11.48 0.50 -0.40
CA GLY A 79 10.55 -0.10 0.52
C GLY A 79 9.45 0.91 0.82
N LEU A 80 8.21 0.46 0.91
CA LEU A 80 7.03 1.32 1.04
C LEU A 80 6.60 1.48 2.50
N LYS A 81 7.16 0.73 3.45
CA LYS A 81 6.74 0.80 4.86
C LYS A 81 7.12 2.15 5.47
N GLN A 82 6.25 2.68 6.32
CA GLN A 82 6.56 3.80 7.19
C GLN A 82 7.52 3.37 8.31
N THR A 83 8.51 4.18 8.67
CA THR A 83 9.54 3.78 9.66
C THR A 83 8.94 3.40 11.02
N LYS A 84 7.87 4.08 11.45
CA LYS A 84 7.31 3.96 12.81
C LYS A 84 6.07 3.06 12.93
N THR A 85 5.52 2.58 11.81
CA THR A 85 4.25 1.84 11.80
C THR A 85 4.29 0.71 10.79
N ASP A 86 3.41 -0.28 10.90
CA ASP A 86 3.25 -1.33 9.88
C ASP A 86 2.44 -0.89 8.65
N MET A 87 2.14 0.40 8.53
CA MET A 87 1.46 0.99 7.38
C MET A 87 2.44 1.34 6.25
N LEU A 88 1.93 1.40 5.03
CA LEU A 88 2.69 1.89 3.89
C LEU A 88 2.63 3.41 3.81
N ASP A 89 3.76 4.05 3.57
CA ASP A 89 3.86 5.49 3.39
C ASP A 89 3.28 5.90 2.03
N TYR A 90 2.26 6.75 2.04
CA TYR A 90 1.61 7.24 0.82
C TYR A 90 2.59 7.94 -0.14
N ASP A 91 3.56 8.71 0.35
CA ASP A 91 4.50 9.43 -0.51
C ASP A 91 5.45 8.49 -1.23
N LYS A 92 5.83 7.39 -0.59
CA LYS A 92 6.65 6.34 -1.21
C LYS A 92 5.89 5.64 -2.34
N ILE A 93 4.59 5.39 -2.14
CA ILE A 93 3.72 4.83 -3.18
C ILE A 93 3.60 5.79 -4.36
N MET A 94 3.34 7.09 -4.10
CA MET A 94 3.24 8.10 -5.16
C MET A 94 4.56 8.29 -5.89
N ARG A 95 5.69 8.35 -5.17
CA ARG A 95 7.01 8.44 -5.79
C ARG A 95 7.30 7.25 -6.69
N LEU A 96 6.95 6.04 -6.25
CA LEU A 96 7.12 4.84 -7.07
C LEU A 96 6.22 4.90 -8.32
N LYS A 97 5.03 5.46 -8.19
CA LYS A 97 4.12 5.68 -9.32
C LYS A 97 4.68 6.66 -10.35
N ASP A 98 5.29 7.74 -9.89
CA ASP A 98 5.91 8.75 -10.74
C ASP A 98 7.28 8.30 -11.29
N SER A 99 7.87 7.26 -10.72
CA SER A 99 9.17 6.72 -11.12
C SER A 99 9.20 5.19 -11.08
N PRO A 100 8.43 4.50 -11.96
CA PRO A 100 8.30 3.04 -11.96
C PRO A 100 9.63 2.31 -12.16
N GLN A 101 10.61 2.97 -12.82
CA GLN A 101 11.95 2.44 -13.06
C GLN A 101 12.69 2.03 -11.77
N LEU A 102 12.31 2.60 -10.62
CA LEU A 102 12.89 2.23 -9.32
C LEU A 102 12.64 0.77 -8.93
N LEU A 103 11.58 0.16 -9.47
CA LEU A 103 11.25 -1.24 -9.23
C LEU A 103 11.90 -2.17 -10.27
N GLU A 104 12.58 -1.65 -11.30
CA GLU A 104 13.20 -2.51 -12.32
C GLU A 104 14.33 -3.35 -11.77
N ASN A 105 15.14 -2.79 -10.86
CA ASN A 105 16.27 -3.47 -10.23
C ASN A 105 15.85 -4.64 -9.31
N HIS A 106 14.55 -4.78 -9.04
CA HIS A 106 13.99 -5.86 -8.21
C HIS A 106 13.70 -7.13 -9.01
N PHE A 107 13.75 -7.07 -10.33
CA PHE A 107 13.43 -8.20 -11.21
C PHE A 107 14.59 -8.48 -12.19
N PRO A 108 14.88 -9.76 -12.46
CA PRO A 108 15.82 -10.13 -13.53
C PRO A 108 15.37 -9.59 -14.90
N ASP A 109 16.31 -9.44 -15.81
CA ASP A 109 16.01 -9.06 -17.19
C ASP A 109 15.06 -10.06 -17.87
N GLY A 110 14.19 -9.54 -18.72
CA GLY A 110 13.18 -10.32 -19.45
C GLY A 110 11.87 -10.58 -18.67
N VAL A 111 11.83 -10.30 -17.37
CA VAL A 111 10.62 -10.40 -16.54
C VAL A 111 9.74 -9.16 -16.71
N SER A 112 8.52 -9.34 -17.21
CA SER A 112 7.49 -8.30 -17.17
C SER A 112 6.85 -8.27 -15.78
N TYR A 113 6.50 -7.10 -15.25
CA TYR A 113 5.83 -6.99 -13.96
C TYR A 113 4.75 -5.92 -13.95
N VAL A 114 3.77 -6.07 -13.05
CA VAL A 114 2.77 -5.06 -12.71
C VAL A 114 2.54 -5.09 -11.20
N LEU A 115 2.72 -3.94 -10.54
CA LEU A 115 2.35 -3.68 -9.16
C LEU A 115 1.09 -2.83 -9.15
N MET A 116 0.04 -3.31 -8.50
CA MET A 116 -1.26 -2.64 -8.40
C MET A 116 -1.71 -2.52 -6.96
N LEU A 117 -2.54 -1.52 -6.69
CA LEU A 117 -3.15 -1.27 -5.40
C LEU A 117 -4.66 -1.10 -5.60
N TYR A 118 -5.48 -1.70 -4.74
CA TYR A 118 -6.93 -1.50 -4.76
C TYR A 118 -7.56 -1.67 -3.39
N PRO A 119 -8.68 -0.98 -3.10
CA PRO A 119 -9.45 -1.22 -1.89
C PRO A 119 -9.94 -2.65 -1.79
N LYS A 120 -9.78 -3.29 -0.62
CA LYS A 120 -10.26 -4.67 -0.39
C LYS A 120 -11.77 -4.79 -0.64
N ASN A 121 -12.52 -3.75 -0.31
CA ASN A 121 -13.99 -3.70 -0.46
C ASN A 121 -14.44 -3.25 -1.86
N ASN A 122 -13.53 -2.76 -2.70
CA ASN A 122 -13.84 -2.38 -4.07
C ASN A 122 -12.69 -2.76 -5.03
N PRO A 123 -12.58 -4.05 -5.39
CA PRO A 123 -11.51 -4.54 -6.26
C PRO A 123 -11.53 -4.00 -7.69
N ASN A 124 -12.56 -3.23 -8.09
CA ASN A 124 -12.66 -2.61 -9.42
C ASN A 124 -11.92 -1.27 -9.48
N LYS A 125 -11.71 -0.59 -8.35
CA LYS A 125 -10.91 0.64 -8.26
C LYS A 125 -9.41 0.29 -8.17
N ARG A 126 -8.89 -0.32 -9.23
CA ARG A 126 -7.47 -0.70 -9.32
C ARG A 126 -6.63 0.46 -9.83
N GLU A 127 -5.56 0.72 -9.12
CA GLU A 127 -4.54 1.68 -9.50
C GLU A 127 -3.24 0.94 -9.80
N VAL A 128 -2.68 1.16 -10.99
CA VAL A 128 -1.33 0.68 -11.33
C VAL A 128 -0.33 1.61 -10.67
N ILE A 129 0.53 1.04 -9.83
CA ILE A 129 1.63 1.76 -9.19
C ILE A 129 2.87 1.68 -10.07
N ALA A 130 3.26 0.50 -10.53
CA ALA A 130 4.42 0.35 -11.40
C ALA A 130 4.20 -0.78 -12.40
N GLN A 131 4.71 -0.62 -13.62
CA GLN A 131 4.59 -1.63 -14.67
C GLN A 131 5.80 -1.60 -15.58
N ARG A 132 6.28 -2.78 -15.97
CA ARG A 132 7.25 -2.97 -17.05
C ARG A 132 6.78 -4.07 -17.99
N GLY A 133 6.77 -3.75 -19.28
CA GLY A 133 6.43 -4.68 -20.35
C GLY A 133 4.94 -5.02 -20.44
N THR A 134 4.63 -5.93 -21.37
CA THR A 134 3.29 -6.48 -21.59
C THR A 134 3.26 -7.96 -21.23
N PHE A 135 2.06 -8.47 -20.92
CA PHE A 135 1.82 -9.89 -20.65
C PHE A 135 1.38 -10.69 -21.88
N ASN A 136 1.30 -10.05 -23.04
CA ASN A 136 0.93 -10.71 -24.30
C ASN A 136 1.96 -11.80 -24.63
N ASN A 137 1.47 -13.01 -24.96
CA ASN A 137 2.28 -14.17 -25.34
C ASN A 137 3.23 -14.71 -24.25
N ARG A 138 3.03 -14.34 -22.97
CA ARG A 138 3.84 -14.87 -21.86
C ARG A 138 3.28 -16.21 -21.38
N LYS A 139 4.14 -17.23 -21.26
CA LYS A 139 3.72 -18.59 -20.91
C LYS A 139 3.52 -18.76 -19.40
N GLN A 140 4.19 -17.97 -18.57
CA GLN A 140 4.16 -18.13 -17.12
C GLN A 140 3.80 -16.83 -16.41
N ILE A 141 2.52 -16.65 -16.10
CA ILE A 141 2.02 -15.52 -15.30
C ILE A 141 1.80 -15.98 -13.86
N ARG A 142 2.32 -15.21 -12.90
CA ARG A 142 2.17 -15.46 -11.46
C ARG A 142 1.79 -14.17 -10.76
N ALA A 143 1.00 -14.29 -9.70
CA ALA A 143 0.56 -13.14 -8.91
C ALA A 143 0.55 -13.46 -7.42
N LYS A 144 0.90 -12.45 -6.61
CA LYS A 144 0.82 -12.49 -5.15
C LYS A 144 0.18 -11.21 -4.64
N ASN A 145 -0.60 -11.37 -3.57
CA ASN A 145 -1.35 -10.29 -2.95
C ASN A 145 -0.90 -10.14 -1.50
N ARG A 146 -0.93 -8.91 -0.99
CA ARG A 146 -0.75 -8.62 0.42
C ARG A 146 -1.71 -7.54 0.88
N THR A 147 -2.35 -7.78 2.02
CA THR A 147 -3.22 -6.81 2.68
C THR A 147 -2.37 -5.76 3.37
N VAL A 148 -2.69 -4.48 3.15
CA VAL A 148 -1.93 -3.33 3.67
C VAL A 148 -2.87 -2.20 4.07
N ILE A 149 -2.40 -1.33 4.96
CA ILE A 149 -3.03 -0.05 5.31
C ILE A 149 -2.07 1.05 4.89
N ILE A 150 -2.60 2.18 4.42
CA ILE A 150 -1.82 3.31 3.94
C ILE A 150 -1.81 4.41 5.00
N ASP A 151 -0.61 4.89 5.35
CA ASP A 151 -0.40 6.09 6.13
C ASP A 151 -0.43 7.31 5.21
N TYR A 152 -1.56 8.02 5.26
CA TYR A 152 -1.76 9.28 4.53
C TYR A 152 -1.08 10.48 5.20
N LYS A 153 -0.27 10.29 6.25
CA LYS A 153 0.42 11.35 7.01
C LYS A 153 -0.53 12.39 7.61
N LEU A 154 -1.76 11.96 7.89
CA LEU A 154 -2.74 12.74 8.64
C LEU A 154 -2.40 12.63 10.13
N LYS A 155 -2.22 13.76 10.81
CA LYS A 155 -2.06 13.76 12.26
C LYS A 155 -3.44 13.90 12.87
N SER A 156 -3.84 12.98 13.73
CA SER A 156 -5.12 13.02 14.42
C SER A 156 -4.93 13.01 15.93
N THR A 157 -5.71 13.79 16.63
CA THR A 157 -5.82 13.70 18.09
C THR A 157 -7.25 13.37 18.46
N PHE A 158 -7.42 12.33 19.26
CA PHE A 158 -8.70 11.93 19.80
C PHE A 158 -9.10 12.89 20.92
N LEU A 159 -10.31 13.46 20.84
CA LEU A 159 -10.84 14.34 21.87
C LEU A 159 -11.44 13.47 22.98
N LYS A 160 -10.86 13.57 24.18
CA LYS A 160 -11.41 13.00 25.42
C LYS A 160 -11.75 14.11 26.38
N ASN A 161 -12.65 13.82 27.31
CA ASN A 161 -12.89 14.67 28.48
C ASN A 161 -11.56 14.90 29.18
N ASN A 162 -11.20 16.18 29.29
CA ASN A 162 -9.98 16.62 29.91
C ASN A 162 -10.39 17.43 31.14
N GLU A 163 -9.77 17.14 32.29
CA GLU A 163 -10.16 17.72 33.59
C GLU A 163 -9.89 19.24 33.69
N SER A 164 -9.15 19.82 32.73
CA SER A 164 -8.85 21.25 32.66
C SER A 164 -9.32 21.83 31.33
N CYS A 165 -10.60 22.19 31.27
CA CYS A 165 -11.12 23.01 30.20
C CYS A 165 -11.26 24.47 30.69
N PRO A 166 -10.77 25.48 29.94
CA PRO A 166 -10.91 26.89 30.33
C PRO A 166 -12.36 27.39 30.21
N TYR A 167 -13.22 26.61 29.56
CA TYR A 167 -14.67 26.78 29.58
C TYR A 167 -15.24 25.89 30.68
N GLU A 168 -15.96 26.48 31.63
CA GLU A 168 -16.76 25.74 32.61
C GLU A 168 -17.99 25.15 31.91
N HIS A 169 -17.88 23.94 31.40
CA HIS A 169 -19.00 23.17 30.86
C HIS A 169 -19.14 21.83 31.59
N ASP A 170 -20.28 21.16 31.37
CA ASP A 170 -20.59 19.89 32.02
C ASP A 170 -19.68 18.75 31.51
N ASP A 171 -19.71 17.60 32.21
CA ASP A 171 -18.88 16.41 31.92
C ASP A 171 -19.14 15.77 30.54
N LYS A 172 -19.92 16.43 29.68
CA LYS A 172 -20.31 16.02 28.33
C LYS A 172 -19.40 16.59 27.24
N TRP A 173 -18.43 17.42 27.63
CA TRP A 173 -17.55 18.11 26.70
C TRP A 173 -16.12 17.63 26.78
N SER A 174 -15.59 17.33 25.61
CA SER A 174 -14.17 17.06 25.42
C SER A 174 -13.46 18.31 24.90
N CYS A 175 -12.26 18.57 25.43
CA CYS A 175 -11.48 19.76 25.11
C CYS A 175 -10.07 19.40 24.67
N ILE A 176 -9.63 20.04 23.59
CA ILE A 176 -8.23 20.04 23.16
C ILE A 176 -7.79 21.45 22.80
N THR A 177 -6.53 21.74 23.08
CA THR A 177 -5.92 23.03 22.74
C THR A 177 -4.96 22.85 21.57
N ILE A 178 -5.00 23.77 20.62
CA ILE A 178 -4.03 23.89 19.53
C ILE A 178 -3.45 25.29 19.49
N ASN A 179 -2.18 25.39 19.11
CA ASN A 179 -1.53 26.65 18.80
C ASN A 179 -1.44 26.79 17.29
N VAL A 180 -1.91 27.94 16.78
CA VAL A 180 -1.99 28.24 15.35
C VAL A 180 -1.53 29.66 15.08
N ASN A 181 -1.00 29.89 13.88
CA ASN A 181 -0.74 31.21 13.34
C ASN A 181 -1.17 31.22 11.86
N GLU A 182 -1.24 32.41 11.27
CA GLU A 182 -1.71 32.57 9.88
C GLU A 182 -0.89 31.74 8.88
N ASN A 183 0.44 31.74 9.03
CA ASN A 183 1.36 30.96 8.20
C ASN A 183 1.12 29.44 8.28
N THR A 184 0.71 28.95 9.45
CA THR A 184 0.39 27.54 9.64
C THR A 184 -0.92 27.20 8.96
N LEU A 185 -1.92 28.08 9.04
CA LEU A 185 -3.26 27.86 8.47
C LEU A 185 -3.31 28.01 6.96
N SER A 186 -2.40 28.77 6.35
CA SER A 186 -2.27 28.84 4.89
C SER A 186 -1.77 27.52 4.30
N ASN A 187 -0.94 26.78 5.05
CA ASN A 187 -0.29 25.54 4.60
C ASN A 187 -0.88 24.27 5.21
N THR A 188 -1.78 24.38 6.19
CA THR A 188 -2.34 23.25 6.94
C THR A 188 -3.84 23.42 7.12
N LYS A 189 -4.59 22.37 6.82
CA LYS A 189 -6.02 22.29 7.10
C LYS A 189 -6.29 21.51 8.38
N TYR A 190 -7.27 21.97 9.16
CA TYR A 190 -7.77 21.35 10.37
C TYR A 190 -9.22 20.93 10.13
N TYR A 191 -9.51 19.67 10.43
CA TYR A 191 -10.84 19.10 10.32
C TYR A 191 -11.30 18.56 11.65
N LEU A 192 -12.58 18.79 11.96
CA LEU A 192 -13.23 18.14 13.08
C LEU A 192 -14.10 17.00 12.52
N LEU A 193 -13.76 15.77 12.91
CA LEU A 193 -14.42 14.54 12.45
C LEU A 193 -15.09 13.84 13.62
N SER A 194 -16.31 13.37 13.43
CA SER A 194 -17.03 12.56 14.41
C SER A 194 -17.88 11.50 13.72
N ASP A 195 -18.17 10.41 14.44
CA ASP A 195 -19.03 9.33 13.96
C ASP A 195 -20.47 9.80 13.67
N SER A 196 -20.94 10.83 14.39
CA SER A 196 -22.26 11.42 14.23
C SER A 196 -22.18 12.96 14.25
N ASN A 197 -23.28 13.63 13.96
CA ASN A 197 -23.33 15.09 14.01
C ASN A 197 -23.28 15.56 15.48
N ILE A 198 -22.26 16.33 15.84
CA ILE A 198 -22.00 16.84 17.18
C ILE A 198 -21.90 18.36 17.21
N GLU A 199 -22.15 18.94 18.38
CA GLU A 199 -21.93 20.37 18.63
C GLU A 199 -20.44 20.61 18.93
N TYR A 200 -19.90 21.70 18.40
CA TYR A 200 -18.56 22.17 18.71
C TYR A 200 -18.55 23.66 19.05
N ILE A 201 -17.57 24.04 19.86
CA ILE A 201 -17.23 25.43 20.15
C ILE A 201 -15.74 25.58 19.90
N LEU A 202 -15.36 26.61 19.16
CA LEU A 202 -13.99 27.07 19.05
C LEU A 202 -13.90 28.35 19.87
N SER A 203 -12.94 28.43 20.79
CA SER A 203 -12.69 29.64 21.56
C SER A 203 -11.22 30.03 21.54
N ASN A 204 -10.93 31.30 21.75
CA ASN A 204 -9.58 31.80 21.92
C ASN A 204 -9.32 32.24 23.38
N THR A 205 -8.11 32.68 23.67
CA THR A 205 -7.71 33.18 24.99
C THR A 205 -8.33 34.54 25.36
N TYR A 206 -9.08 35.16 24.45
CA TYR A 206 -9.73 36.46 24.60
C TYR A 206 -11.24 36.34 24.77
N SER A 207 -11.75 35.13 25.01
CA SER A 207 -13.17 34.82 25.19
C SER A 207 -14.04 35.01 23.93
N ASP A 208 -13.45 35.20 22.75
CA ASP A 208 -14.22 35.10 21.51
C ASP A 208 -14.53 33.63 21.26
N ASN A 209 -15.72 33.35 20.75
CA ASN A 209 -16.14 32.00 20.42
C ASN A 209 -16.90 31.92 19.10
N ILE A 210 -16.83 30.74 18.49
CA ILE A 210 -17.62 30.35 17.33
C ILE A 210 -18.20 28.98 17.63
N THR A 211 -19.52 28.86 17.51
CA THR A 211 -20.23 27.61 17.71
C THR A 211 -20.67 27.03 16.38
N GLY A 212 -20.85 25.72 16.33
CA GLY A 212 -21.35 25.04 15.15
C GLY A 212 -21.68 23.58 15.39
N GLN A 213 -22.08 22.91 14.32
CA GLN A 213 -22.26 21.46 14.30
C GLN A 213 -21.34 20.82 13.26
N THR A 214 -20.89 19.61 13.53
CA THR A 214 -20.03 18.87 12.61
C THR A 214 -20.28 17.38 12.69
N GLN A 215 -20.25 16.74 11.52
CA GLN A 215 -19.83 15.34 11.39
C GLN A 215 -18.46 15.29 10.71
N LYS A 216 -18.24 16.18 9.73
CA LYS A 216 -17.00 16.37 8.99
C LYS A 216 -16.95 17.81 8.49
N THR A 217 -16.13 18.65 9.14
CA THR A 217 -16.04 20.07 8.79
C THR A 217 -14.60 20.55 8.84
N CYS A 218 -14.18 21.27 7.80
CA CYS A 218 -12.95 22.07 7.83
C CYS A 218 -13.18 23.32 8.67
N ILE A 219 -12.38 23.51 9.72
CA ILE A 219 -12.56 24.59 10.70
C ILE A 219 -11.60 25.77 10.49
N ASN A 220 -10.81 25.78 9.41
CA ASN A 220 -9.80 26.82 9.16
C ASN A 220 -10.41 28.22 9.10
N SER A 221 -11.54 28.41 8.43
CA SER A 221 -12.18 29.73 8.32
C SER A 221 -12.62 30.27 9.68
N GLN A 222 -13.14 29.39 10.54
CA GLN A 222 -13.57 29.73 11.89
C GLN A 222 -12.36 30.03 12.78
N ILE A 223 -11.30 29.22 12.67
CA ILE A 223 -10.03 29.48 13.36
C ILE A 223 -9.47 30.85 12.95
N MET A 224 -9.45 31.18 11.66
CA MET A 224 -8.94 32.47 11.15
C MET A 224 -9.69 33.67 11.75
N GLN A 225 -10.99 33.56 11.98
CA GLN A 225 -11.78 34.62 12.62
C GLN A 225 -11.43 34.83 14.09
N LEU A 226 -10.82 33.84 14.75
CA LEU A 226 -10.45 33.87 16.16
C LEU A 226 -8.98 34.30 16.39
N ILE A 227 -8.20 34.49 15.32
CA ILE A 227 -6.80 34.91 15.41
C ILE A 227 -6.71 36.42 15.62
N LYS A 228 -6.06 36.82 16.72
CA LYS A 228 -5.78 38.22 17.04
C LYS A 228 -4.29 38.57 17.01
N ASN A 229 -3.40 37.57 17.03
CA ASN A 229 -1.95 37.77 17.08
C ASN A 229 -1.17 36.61 16.43
N ASP A 230 0.14 36.80 16.29
CA ASP A 230 1.06 35.75 15.88
C ASP A 230 1.22 34.72 17.01
N ASN A 231 0.65 33.53 16.79
CA ASN A 231 0.53 32.39 17.72
C ASN A 231 -0.65 32.49 18.69
N GLN A 232 -1.84 32.32 18.12
CA GLN A 232 -3.08 32.20 18.87
C GLN A 232 -3.26 30.77 19.39
N THR A 233 -3.58 30.67 20.68
CA THR A 233 -4.11 29.43 21.27
C THR A 233 -5.61 29.35 21.02
N ILE A 234 -6.05 28.26 20.39
CA ILE A 234 -7.46 27.94 20.14
C ILE A 234 -7.83 26.70 20.93
N HIS A 235 -8.91 26.81 21.69
CA HIS A 235 -9.53 25.69 22.38
C HIS A 235 -10.66 25.14 21.50
N VAL A 236 -10.60 23.84 21.24
CA VAL A 236 -11.60 23.09 20.50
C VAL A 236 -12.40 22.28 21.51
N HIS A 237 -13.67 22.63 21.66
CA HIS A 237 -14.62 21.96 22.54
C HIS A 237 -15.61 21.19 21.70
N THR A 238 -15.89 19.95 22.08
CA THR A 238 -16.89 19.12 21.39
C THR A 238 -17.78 18.44 22.39
N LYS A 239 -19.08 18.55 22.19
CA LYS A 239 -20.09 17.91 23.03
C LYS A 239 -20.28 16.48 22.59
N SER A 240 -19.71 15.54 23.32
CA SER A 240 -19.86 14.13 23.00
C SER A 240 -19.68 13.23 24.21
N ASP A 241 -20.78 12.57 24.58
CA ASP A 241 -20.81 11.59 25.66
C ASP A 241 -20.31 10.21 25.18
N THR A 242 -20.37 9.93 23.87
CA THR A 242 -20.18 8.58 23.29
C THR A 242 -19.57 8.50 21.89
N ASN A 243 -19.37 9.62 21.17
CA ASN A 243 -18.88 9.58 19.79
C ASN A 243 -17.37 9.67 19.72
N ASN A 244 -16.76 8.91 18.80
CA ASN A 244 -15.35 9.07 18.55
C ASN A 244 -15.12 10.37 17.76
N THR A 245 -14.51 11.35 18.42
CA THR A 245 -14.28 12.67 17.83
C THR A 245 -12.78 12.93 17.70
N TYR A 246 -12.36 13.39 16.53
CA TYR A 246 -10.96 13.62 16.20
C TYR A 246 -10.76 15.01 15.63
N LEU A 247 -9.71 15.67 16.11
CA LEU A 247 -9.14 16.81 15.43
C LEU A 247 -8.05 16.29 14.48
N VAL A 248 -8.25 16.48 13.19
CA VAL A 248 -7.34 16.02 12.14
C VAL A 248 -6.61 17.20 11.53
N ARG A 249 -5.29 17.15 11.57
CA ARG A 249 -4.37 18.10 10.93
C ARG A 249 -3.82 17.50 9.64
N ASP A 250 -4.15 18.15 8.53
CA ASP A 250 -3.73 17.80 7.18
C ASP A 250 -2.79 18.87 6.61
N ALA A 251 -1.49 18.57 6.64
CA ALA A 251 -0.46 19.44 6.08
C ALA A 251 -0.14 19.13 4.61
N ASN A 252 -0.79 18.12 4.01
CA ASN A 252 -0.46 17.62 2.67
C ASN A 252 -1.64 17.69 1.70
N ASN A 253 -2.73 18.39 2.08
CA ASN A 253 -3.96 18.56 1.30
C ASN A 253 -4.57 17.22 0.82
N ARG A 254 -4.73 16.28 1.74
CA ARG A 254 -5.25 14.91 1.57
C ARG A 254 -6.68 14.76 2.09
N GLU A 255 -7.49 15.80 1.92
CA GLU A 255 -8.89 15.87 2.35
C GLU A 255 -9.70 14.61 1.98
N ARG A 256 -9.48 14.07 0.78
CA ARG A 256 -10.17 12.86 0.30
C ARG A 256 -9.97 11.62 1.18
N PHE A 257 -8.96 11.62 2.04
CA PHE A 257 -8.60 10.49 2.90
C PHE A 257 -8.87 10.73 4.39
N ILE A 258 -9.44 11.87 4.79
CA ILE A 258 -9.58 12.20 6.21
C ILE A 258 -10.47 11.23 7.00
N GLU A 259 -11.45 10.62 6.33
CA GLU A 259 -12.30 9.59 6.92
C GLU A 259 -11.53 8.31 7.30
N SER A 260 -10.35 8.09 6.72
CA SER A 260 -9.51 6.95 7.07
C SER A 260 -8.98 7.02 8.50
N VAL A 261 -9.05 8.19 9.16
CA VAL A 261 -8.68 8.36 10.57
C VAL A 261 -9.67 7.63 11.48
N ILE A 262 -10.97 7.73 11.20
CA ILE A 262 -12.03 7.04 11.96
C ILE A 262 -12.06 5.57 11.56
N LYS A 263 -12.06 5.30 10.24
CA LYS A 263 -12.17 3.95 9.69
C LYS A 263 -11.08 3.71 8.66
N PRO A 264 -9.91 3.20 9.08
CA PRO A 264 -8.81 2.90 8.17
C PRO A 264 -9.25 1.99 7.03
N GLU A 265 -9.06 2.45 5.80
CA GLU A 265 -9.37 1.65 4.62
C GLU A 265 -8.27 0.61 4.39
N ILE A 266 -8.70 -0.64 4.17
CA ILE A 266 -7.80 -1.76 3.94
C ILE A 266 -7.61 -1.94 2.43
N TYR A 267 -6.36 -1.98 2.00
CA TYR A 267 -5.96 -2.15 0.61
C TYR A 267 -5.35 -3.52 0.37
N VAL A 268 -5.36 -3.95 -0.89
CA VAL A 268 -4.61 -5.10 -1.37
C VAL A 268 -3.55 -4.61 -2.35
N LEU A 269 -2.29 -4.81 -1.99
CA LEU A 269 -1.15 -4.65 -2.89
C LEU A 269 -0.94 -5.95 -3.65
N LYS A 270 -1.03 -5.91 -4.97
CA LYS A 270 -0.90 -7.07 -5.85
C LYS A 270 0.30 -6.90 -6.76
N LEU A 271 1.22 -7.85 -6.72
CA LEU A 271 2.34 -7.94 -7.64
C LEU A 271 2.09 -9.11 -8.61
N ILE A 272 2.21 -8.84 -9.90
CA ILE A 272 2.10 -9.80 -10.98
C ILE A 272 3.43 -9.80 -11.73
N ILE A 273 3.98 -10.98 -12.00
CA ILE A 273 5.13 -11.14 -12.88
C ILE A 273 4.80 -12.11 -14.02
N ALA A 274 5.47 -11.92 -15.14
CA ALA A 274 5.38 -12.81 -16.29
C ALA A 274 6.73 -12.99 -16.98
N VAL A 275 7.02 -14.23 -17.37
CA VAL A 275 8.22 -14.62 -18.14
C VAL A 275 7.80 -15.30 -19.44
#